data_AF-A0A3S9HLR9-F1
#
_entry.id   AF-A0A3S9HLR9-F1
#
_cell.length_a   1.000
_cell.length_b   1.000
_cell.length_c   1.000
_cell.angle_alpha   90.00
_cell.angle_beta   90.00
_cell.angle_gamma   90.00
#
_symmetry.space_group_name_H-M   'P 1'
#
loop_
_entity.id
_entity.type
_entity.pdbx_description
1 polymer ?
#
loop_
_entity_poly.entity_id
_entity_poly.type
_entity_poly.pdbx_seq_one_letter_code
_entity_poly.pdbx_strand_id
1 'polypeptide(L)'
;MNKFFALLAPCAFILTACGGAVVDVDVVDNRPIPPQQRIEYLTHPTISGLEYFNTSTGSDLHFTTAAGRYTGYTGNDVVSFYLGNILLFTMPGELPAAYSSLYEASRYTVSSLRSATAVENLMAFLMAIDDDGNYLNGIQIAYPVRVAARALRVDFNQSAYNFRADPAVQYATAVLSGNTLYGARYLPSPADAVYALQVP
;
A
#
# COMPACT_ATOMS: atom_id res chain seq x y z
N MET A 1 32.29 -50.31 -61.92
CA MET A 1 30.89 -50.51 -62.37
C MET A 1 30.21 -49.14 -62.28
N ASN A 2 30.21 -48.37 -63.38
CA ASN A 2 29.06 -48.14 -64.29
C ASN A 2 27.91 -47.38 -63.58
N LYS A 3 27.46 -46.16 -63.93
CA LYS A 3 27.37 -45.37 -65.20
C LYS A 3 27.09 -43.86 -64.83
N PHE A 4 27.69 -42.87 -65.51
CA PHE A 4 27.10 -41.89 -66.49
C PHE A 4 25.79 -41.16 -66.04
N PHE A 5 25.49 -39.87 -66.29
CA PHE A 5 25.76 -38.95 -67.42
C PHE A 5 25.47 -37.46 -67.02
N ALA A 6 26.00 -36.54 -67.82
CA ALA A 6 26.11 -35.06 -67.81
C ALA A 6 24.89 -34.14 -67.53
N LEU A 7 25.16 -32.87 -67.14
CA LEU A 7 24.80 -31.68 -67.95
C LEU A 7 25.60 -30.39 -67.58
N LEU A 8 26.06 -29.70 -68.63
CA LEU A 8 26.59 -28.32 -68.79
C LEU A 8 25.56 -27.25 -68.33
N ALA A 9 25.80 -25.97 -68.02
CA ALA A 9 26.79 -24.94 -68.43
C ALA A 9 26.70 -23.70 -67.48
N PRO A 10 27.67 -22.76 -67.51
CA PRO A 10 27.79 -21.65 -66.55
C PRO A 10 27.18 -20.33 -67.03
N CYS A 11 26.81 -19.44 -66.11
CA CYS A 11 26.58 -18.01 -66.38
C CYS A 11 26.95 -17.17 -65.15
N ALA A 12 28.06 -16.43 -65.26
CA ALA A 12 28.40 -15.34 -64.36
C ALA A 12 27.88 -14.03 -64.95
N PHE A 13 27.13 -13.26 -64.15
CA PHE A 13 26.93 -11.83 -64.35
C PHE A 13 27.34 -11.09 -63.08
N ILE A 14 28.15 -10.07 -63.30
CA ILE A 14 28.76 -9.17 -62.32
C ILE A 14 27.89 -7.91 -62.27
N LEU A 15 27.81 -7.28 -61.09
CA LEU A 15 27.87 -5.81 -60.81
C LEU A 15 26.79 -5.29 -59.84
N THR A 16 27.31 -4.81 -58.70
CA THR A 16 27.03 -3.53 -58.00
C THR A 16 25.58 -3.11 -57.73
N ALA A 17 25.25 -2.82 -56.46
CA ALA A 17 25.18 -1.43 -55.98
C ALA A 17 24.62 -1.30 -54.55
N CYS A 18 25.09 -0.24 -53.91
CA CYS A 18 24.47 0.54 -52.84
C CYS A 18 24.48 -0.01 -51.42
N GLY A 19 25.45 0.49 -50.64
CA GLY A 19 25.34 0.55 -49.20
C GLY A 19 24.14 1.39 -48.77
N GLY A 20 23.31 0.80 -47.92
CA GLY A 20 22.49 1.55 -46.97
C GLY A 20 23.16 1.39 -45.62
N ALA A 21 23.90 2.40 -45.18
CA ALA A 21 24.08 2.60 -43.76
C ALA A 21 22.68 2.82 -43.20
N VAL A 22 22.12 1.80 -42.55
CA VAL A 22 20.99 2.02 -41.65
C VAL A 22 21.54 2.94 -40.57
N VAL A 23 21.10 4.20 -40.63
CA VAL A 23 21.10 5.06 -39.45
C VAL A 23 20.28 4.27 -38.44
N ASP A 24 20.95 3.77 -37.41
CA ASP A 24 20.26 3.30 -36.21
C ASP A 24 19.61 4.55 -35.64
N VAL A 25 18.40 4.84 -36.10
CA VAL A 25 17.55 5.81 -35.45
C VAL A 25 17.28 5.16 -34.12
N ASP A 26 17.93 5.64 -33.06
CA ASP A 26 17.51 5.37 -31.69
C ASP A 26 16.01 5.64 -31.66
N VAL A 27 15.22 4.57 -31.75
CA VAL A 27 13.79 4.64 -31.53
C VAL A 27 13.73 4.98 -30.06
N VAL A 28 13.54 6.27 -29.77
CA VAL A 28 13.15 6.72 -28.44
C VAL A 28 11.83 6.01 -28.17
N ASP A 29 11.91 4.90 -27.44
CA ASP A 29 10.74 4.12 -27.08
C ASP A 29 9.92 4.98 -26.12
N ASN A 30 8.97 5.71 -26.70
CA ASN A 30 8.10 6.63 -25.98
C ASN A 30 6.96 5.88 -25.27
N ARG A 31 7.05 4.56 -25.14
CA ARG A 31 6.14 3.78 -24.30
C ARG A 31 6.30 4.22 -22.84
N PRO A 32 5.19 4.43 -22.12
CA PRO A 32 5.25 4.66 -20.68
C PRO A 32 6.05 3.54 -20.02
N ILE A 33 7.10 3.90 -19.27
CA ILE A 33 7.82 2.94 -18.44
C ILE A 33 6.80 2.39 -17.43
N PRO A 34 6.56 1.07 -17.39
CA PRO A 34 5.63 0.52 -16.43
C PRO A 34 6.11 0.86 -15.01
N PRO A 35 5.19 1.23 -14.11
CA PRO A 35 5.56 1.59 -12.75
C PRO A 35 6.28 0.41 -12.08
N GLN A 36 7.47 0.67 -11.53
CA GLN A 36 8.27 -0.34 -10.86
C GLN A 36 7.74 -0.58 -9.46
N GLN A 37 7.69 -1.85 -9.06
CA GLN A 37 7.28 -2.25 -7.71
C GLN A 37 8.30 -1.79 -6.66
N ARG A 38 7.80 -1.36 -5.49
CA ARG A 38 8.57 -1.03 -4.28
C ARG A 38 8.00 -1.80 -3.10
N ILE A 39 8.89 -2.33 -2.26
CA ILE A 39 8.51 -3.02 -1.01
C ILE A 39 8.76 -2.06 0.14
N GLU A 40 7.72 -1.81 0.93
CA GLU A 40 7.72 -0.85 2.03
C GLU A 40 7.20 -1.51 3.31
N TYR A 41 7.45 -0.90 4.47
CA TYR A 41 7.09 -1.44 5.78
C TYR A 41 6.51 -0.37 6.71
N LEU A 42 5.33 -0.67 7.27
CA LEU A 42 4.82 0.01 8.47
C LEU A 42 5.51 -0.58 9.69
N THR A 43 6.30 0.21 10.41
CA THR A 43 7.11 -0.31 11.52
C THR A 43 6.75 0.28 12.88
N HIS A 44 6.07 1.43 12.91
CA HIS A 44 5.70 2.12 14.16
C HIS A 44 4.25 2.62 14.09
N PRO A 45 3.29 1.78 14.52
CA PRO A 45 3.45 0.36 14.84
C PRO A 45 3.52 -0.51 13.57
N THR A 46 3.94 -1.78 13.71
CA THR A 46 3.63 -2.80 12.69
C THR A 46 2.13 -3.06 12.69
N ILE A 47 1.52 -3.12 11.51
CA ILE A 47 0.08 -3.36 11.37
C ILE A 47 -0.11 -4.47 10.33
N SER A 48 -0.75 -5.55 10.74
CA SER A 48 -1.04 -6.70 9.89
C SER A 48 -2.52 -6.82 9.55
N GLY A 49 -2.83 -7.33 8.36
CA GLY A 49 -4.21 -7.55 7.92
C GLY A 49 -4.96 -6.27 7.53
N LEU A 50 -4.25 -5.16 7.32
CA LEU A 50 -4.85 -3.91 6.84
C LEU A 50 -5.06 -4.00 5.33
N GLU A 51 -6.24 -3.64 4.84
CA GLU A 51 -6.55 -3.63 3.41
C GLU A 51 -5.81 -2.46 2.75
N TYR A 52 -5.24 -2.67 1.57
CA TYR A 52 -4.69 -1.55 0.80
C TYR A 52 -4.87 -1.72 -0.70
N PHE A 53 -4.94 -0.58 -1.39
CA PHE A 53 -5.06 -0.45 -2.84
C PHE A 53 -4.01 0.52 -3.38
N ASN A 54 -3.52 0.26 -4.58
CA ASN A 54 -2.59 1.12 -5.29
C ASN A 54 -3.29 1.76 -6.49
N THR A 55 -3.05 3.04 -6.75
CA THR A 55 -3.53 3.69 -7.97
C THR A 55 -3.01 3.00 -9.25
N SER A 56 -1.84 2.37 -9.19
CA SER A 56 -1.21 1.66 -10.31
C SER A 56 -1.84 0.30 -10.63
N THR A 57 -2.47 -0.36 -9.65
CA THR A 57 -3.16 -1.65 -9.84
C THR A 57 -4.68 -1.52 -9.82
N GLY A 58 -5.20 -0.34 -9.47
CA GLY A 58 -6.63 -0.06 -9.43
C GLY A 58 -7.29 -0.67 -8.20
N SER A 59 -8.17 -1.66 -8.42
CA SER A 59 -9.03 -2.24 -7.38
C SER A 59 -8.53 -3.59 -6.83
N ASP A 60 -7.29 -3.96 -7.11
CA ASP A 60 -6.69 -5.18 -6.57
C ASP A 60 -6.57 -5.07 -5.04
N LEU A 61 -7.22 -6.00 -4.34
CA LEU A 61 -7.21 -6.04 -2.88
C LEU A 61 -5.93 -6.71 -2.37
N HIS A 62 -5.18 -5.97 -1.55
CA HIS A 62 -4.01 -6.48 -0.86
C HIS A 62 -4.15 -6.33 0.66
N PHE A 63 -3.28 -7.03 1.40
CA PHE A 63 -3.22 -6.95 2.85
C PHE A 63 -1.79 -6.74 3.33
N THR A 64 -1.62 -5.90 4.35
CA THR A 64 -0.34 -5.82 5.05
C THR A 64 0.00 -7.15 5.72
N THR A 65 1.27 -7.55 5.67
CA THR A 65 1.73 -8.79 6.30
C THR A 65 1.95 -8.62 7.81
N ALA A 66 2.28 -9.72 8.52
CA ALA A 66 2.69 -9.67 9.93
C ALA A 66 3.87 -8.71 10.20
N ALA A 67 4.78 -8.56 9.23
CA ALA A 67 5.90 -7.63 9.34
C ALA A 67 5.53 -6.17 8.95
N GLY A 68 4.25 -5.86 8.76
CA GLY A 68 3.80 -4.54 8.27
C GLY A 68 4.13 -4.28 6.80
N ARG A 69 4.63 -5.28 6.07
CA ARG A 69 4.99 -5.16 4.65
C ARG A 69 3.78 -4.82 3.78
N TYR A 70 3.93 -3.85 2.89
CA TYR A 70 3.03 -3.56 1.78
C TYR A 70 3.81 -3.32 0.48
N THR A 71 3.09 -3.21 -0.63
CA THR A 71 3.66 -2.90 -1.94
C THR A 71 3.20 -1.53 -2.40
N GLY A 72 4.15 -0.70 -2.79
CA GLY A 72 3.91 0.53 -3.55
C GLY A 72 4.49 0.43 -4.95
N TYR A 73 4.28 1.46 -5.76
CA TYR A 73 4.88 1.56 -7.08
C TYR A 73 5.52 2.94 -7.30
N THR A 74 6.51 3.00 -8.18
CA THR A 74 7.08 4.29 -8.63
C THR A 74 6.08 5.06 -9.48
N GLY A 75 6.34 6.35 -9.68
CA GLY A 75 5.60 7.13 -10.68
C GLY A 75 4.27 7.67 -10.17
N ASN A 76 4.33 8.50 -9.13
CA ASN A 76 3.18 9.15 -8.49
C ASN A 76 2.09 8.19 -7.98
N ASP A 77 2.40 6.90 -7.81
CA ASP A 77 1.48 5.95 -7.20
C ASP A 77 1.10 6.42 -5.79
N VAL A 78 -0.14 6.15 -5.40
CA VAL A 78 -0.63 6.36 -4.05
C VAL A 78 -1.16 5.05 -3.52
N VAL A 79 -0.70 4.68 -2.33
CA VAL A 79 -1.19 3.53 -1.56
C VAL A 79 -2.24 4.04 -0.58
N SER A 80 -3.44 3.47 -0.63
CA SER A 80 -4.54 3.85 0.26
C SER A 80 -4.89 2.68 1.17
N PHE A 81 -4.84 2.91 2.48
CA PHE A 81 -5.04 1.89 3.50
C PHE A 81 -6.43 2.00 4.12
N TYR A 82 -7.13 0.87 4.18
CA TYR A 82 -8.53 0.78 4.55
C TYR A 82 -8.79 -0.26 5.64
N LEU A 83 -9.84 0.01 6.39
CA LEU A 83 -10.53 -0.99 7.19
C LEU A 83 -11.97 -1.08 6.69
N GLY A 84 -12.26 -2.05 5.83
CA GLY A 84 -13.55 -2.12 5.13
C GLY A 84 -13.77 -0.85 4.30
N ASN A 85 -14.74 -0.02 4.71
CA ASN A 85 -15.05 1.25 4.02
C ASN A 85 -14.43 2.48 4.70
N ILE A 86 -13.65 2.30 5.76
CA ILE A 86 -13.00 3.38 6.49
C ILE A 86 -11.61 3.60 5.89
N LEU A 87 -11.39 4.76 5.27
CA LEU A 87 -10.06 5.20 4.87
C LEU A 87 -9.27 5.59 6.12
N LEU A 88 -8.17 4.89 6.40
CA LEU A 88 -7.33 5.18 7.56
C LEU A 88 -6.29 6.25 7.21
N PHE A 89 -5.49 5.99 6.18
CA PHE A 89 -4.45 6.88 5.70
C PHE A 89 -4.02 6.51 4.27
N THR A 90 -3.23 7.39 3.67
CA THR A 90 -2.66 7.24 2.34
C THR A 90 -1.18 7.58 2.39
N MET A 91 -0.39 6.95 1.52
CA MET A 91 1.05 7.17 1.39
C MET A 91 1.45 7.21 -0.09
N PRO A 92 2.56 7.87 -0.45
CA PRO A 92 3.18 7.66 -1.76
C PRO A 92 3.56 6.18 -1.94
N GLY A 93 3.48 5.67 -3.16
CA GLY A 93 3.92 4.32 -3.52
C GLY A 93 5.44 4.16 -3.57
N GLU A 94 6.18 5.26 -3.52
CA GLU A 94 7.63 5.28 -3.37
C GLU A 94 8.00 6.20 -2.21
N LEU A 95 8.57 5.62 -1.15
CA LEU A 95 9.07 6.38 -0.01
C LEU A 95 10.56 6.70 -0.17
N PRO A 96 11.04 7.85 0.34
CA PRO A 96 12.49 8.17 0.33
C PRO A 96 13.34 7.17 1.12
N ALA A 97 12.75 6.46 2.08
CA ALA A 97 13.38 5.41 2.87
C ALA A 97 12.34 4.32 3.17
N ALA A 98 12.81 3.06 3.30
CA ALA A 98 11.99 1.86 3.44
C ALA A 98 11.27 1.69 4.80
N TYR A 99 11.00 2.79 5.50
CA TYR A 99 10.44 2.80 6.84
C TYR A 99 9.40 3.90 6.97
N SER A 100 8.15 3.53 7.26
CA SER A 100 7.10 4.48 7.58
C SER A 100 6.53 4.23 8.97
N SER A 101 6.41 5.31 9.74
CA SER A 101 5.53 5.37 10.90
C SER A 101 4.20 6.00 10.49
N LEU A 102 3.16 5.83 11.31
CA LEU A 102 1.90 6.55 11.08
C LEU A 102 2.07 8.08 11.11
N TYR A 103 3.05 8.60 11.86
CA TYR A 103 3.37 10.03 11.85
C TYR A 103 4.00 10.47 10.53
N GLU A 104 4.89 9.66 9.94
CA GLU A 104 5.41 9.92 8.59
C GLU A 104 4.27 9.93 7.57
N ALA A 105 3.26 9.06 7.71
CA ALA A 105 2.09 9.05 6.84
C ALA A 105 1.41 10.43 6.72
N SER A 106 1.31 11.17 7.83
CA SER A 106 0.67 12.51 7.87
C SER A 106 1.49 13.63 7.23
N ARG A 107 2.79 13.40 6.96
CA ARG A 107 3.69 14.41 6.39
C ARG A 107 3.57 14.51 4.87
N TYR A 108 3.02 13.48 4.24
CA TYR A 108 2.84 13.46 2.80
C TYR A 108 1.59 14.23 2.39
N THR A 109 1.69 14.99 1.30
CA THR A 109 0.58 15.78 0.76
C THR A 109 -0.60 14.91 0.31
N VAL A 110 -0.34 13.65 -0.04
CA VAL A 110 -1.36 12.68 -0.42
C VAL A 110 -2.15 12.17 0.78
N SER A 111 -1.69 12.39 2.02
CA SER A 111 -2.28 11.85 3.24
C SER A 111 -3.70 12.33 3.50
N SER A 112 -4.58 11.41 3.93
CA SER A 112 -5.89 11.78 4.47
C SER A 112 -5.85 12.28 5.92
N LEU A 113 -4.71 12.15 6.60
CA LEU A 113 -4.49 12.64 7.96
C LEU A 113 -3.90 14.06 7.92
N ARG A 114 -4.67 15.06 8.35
CA ARG A 114 -4.34 16.48 8.15
C ARG A 114 -3.63 17.15 9.31
N SER A 115 -3.38 16.41 10.40
CA SER A 115 -2.71 16.92 11.60
C SER A 115 -2.08 15.79 12.41
N ALA A 116 -1.16 16.14 13.33
CA ALA A 116 -0.66 15.21 14.33
C ALA A 116 -1.82 14.59 15.13
N THR A 117 -2.78 15.39 15.57
CA THR A 117 -3.96 14.90 16.31
C THR A 117 -4.76 13.85 15.52
N ALA A 118 -4.85 13.95 14.19
CA ALA A 118 -5.50 12.92 13.39
C ALA A 118 -4.76 11.57 13.42
N VAL A 119 -3.43 11.60 13.44
CA VAL A 119 -2.59 10.40 13.63
C VAL A 119 -2.84 9.79 15.01
N GLU A 120 -2.90 10.61 16.05
CA GLU A 120 -3.10 10.17 17.44
C GLU A 120 -4.49 9.54 17.65
N ASN A 121 -5.51 10.12 17.01
CA ASN A 121 -6.85 9.56 16.96
C ASN A 121 -6.87 8.19 16.26
N LEU A 122 -6.17 8.08 15.12
CA LEU A 122 -6.01 6.80 14.41
C LEU A 122 -5.29 5.76 15.27
N MET A 123 -4.21 6.14 15.95
CA MET A 123 -3.48 5.28 16.88
C MET A 123 -4.38 4.74 17.99
N ALA A 124 -5.19 5.60 18.60
CA ALA A 124 -6.14 5.18 19.64
C ALA A 124 -7.18 4.20 19.09
N PHE A 125 -7.69 4.46 17.88
CA PHE A 125 -8.64 3.58 17.23
C PHE A 125 -8.04 2.21 16.89
N LEU A 126 -6.83 2.17 16.32
CA LEU A 126 -6.10 0.94 16.00
C LEU A 126 -5.84 0.08 17.24
N MET A 127 -5.37 0.71 18.33
CA MET A 127 -5.15 0.01 19.61
C MET A 127 -6.46 -0.58 20.17
N ALA A 128 -7.59 0.10 19.97
CA ALA A 128 -8.88 -0.39 20.43
C ALA A 128 -9.42 -1.57 19.62
N ILE A 129 -8.94 -1.81 18.39
CA ILE A 129 -9.41 -2.88 17.49
C ILE A 129 -8.36 -3.97 17.24
N ASP A 130 -7.25 -3.93 17.97
CA ASP A 130 -6.20 -4.95 17.94
C ASP A 130 -6.73 -6.32 18.38
N ASP A 131 -6.48 -7.37 17.60
CA ASP A 131 -7.20 -8.64 17.75
C ASP A 131 -6.99 -9.30 19.12
N ASP A 132 -5.74 -9.32 19.59
CA ASP A 132 -5.36 -9.90 20.88
C ASP A 132 -5.19 -8.85 22.00
N GLY A 133 -5.33 -7.57 21.66
CA GLY A 133 -5.19 -6.45 22.60
C GLY A 133 -3.77 -6.23 23.10
N ASN A 134 -2.76 -6.88 22.51
CA ASN A 134 -1.36 -6.77 22.87
C ASN A 134 -0.56 -6.05 21.76
N TYR A 135 -0.75 -4.74 21.69
CA TYR A 135 -0.07 -3.87 20.73
C TYR A 135 1.47 -3.93 20.75
N LEU A 136 2.10 -4.46 21.80
CA LEU A 136 3.55 -4.64 21.88
C LEU A 136 4.08 -5.68 20.88
N ASN A 137 3.23 -6.56 20.37
CA ASN A 137 3.58 -7.51 19.31
C ASN A 137 3.19 -7.02 17.89
N GLY A 138 2.76 -5.75 17.78
CA GLY A 138 2.15 -5.18 16.58
C GLY A 138 0.63 -5.17 16.67
N ILE A 139 -0.01 -4.43 15.77
CA ILE A 139 -1.47 -4.41 15.65
C ILE A 139 -1.92 -5.49 14.66
N GLN A 140 -2.89 -6.30 15.07
CA GLN A 140 -3.47 -7.36 14.26
C GLN A 140 -4.92 -7.03 13.91
N ILE A 141 -5.21 -6.87 12.63
CA ILE A 141 -6.58 -6.66 12.15
C ILE A 141 -7.17 -8.00 11.69
N ALA A 142 -8.13 -8.51 12.45
CA ALA A 142 -8.80 -9.77 12.12
C ALA A 142 -9.83 -9.61 10.97
N TYR A 143 -10.11 -10.73 10.29
CA TYR A 143 -11.12 -10.76 9.21
C TYR A 143 -12.52 -10.30 9.66
N PRO A 144 -13.07 -10.74 10.80
CA PRO A 144 -14.37 -10.27 11.27
C PRO A 144 -14.43 -8.75 11.49
N VAL A 145 -13.35 -8.15 11.97
CA VAL A 145 -13.22 -6.69 12.15
C VAL A 145 -13.34 -5.97 10.80
N ARG A 146 -12.63 -6.43 9.76
CA ARG A 146 -12.74 -5.85 8.41
C ARG A 146 -14.15 -5.94 7.84
N VAL A 147 -14.81 -7.09 8.01
CA VAL A 147 -16.18 -7.30 7.55
C VAL A 147 -17.14 -6.33 8.24
N ALA A 148 -17.04 -6.22 9.56
CA ALA A 148 -17.87 -5.30 10.35
C ALA A 148 -17.65 -3.82 9.98
N ALA A 149 -16.43 -3.45 9.59
CA ALA A 149 -16.08 -2.09 9.22
C ALA A 149 -16.71 -1.58 7.91
N ARG A 150 -17.21 -2.46 7.05
CA ARG A 150 -17.83 -2.07 5.77
C ARG A 150 -19.08 -1.19 5.95
N ALA A 151 -19.79 -1.32 7.06
CA ALA A 151 -20.98 -0.51 7.34
C ALA A 151 -20.67 0.77 8.15
N LEU A 152 -19.41 1.05 8.44
CA LEU A 152 -18.99 2.07 9.38
C LEU A 152 -18.23 3.21 8.70
N ARG A 153 -18.19 4.36 9.37
CA ARG A 153 -17.37 5.52 9.02
C ARG A 153 -16.78 6.10 10.28
N VAL A 154 -15.54 6.58 10.16
CA VAL A 154 -14.79 7.23 11.24
C VAL A 154 -14.09 8.44 10.63
N ASP A 155 -14.23 9.60 11.27
CA ASP A 155 -13.46 10.80 10.90
C ASP A 155 -12.35 11.03 11.92
N PHE A 156 -11.11 10.78 11.51
CA PHE A 156 -9.93 10.99 12.34
C PHE A 156 -9.51 12.47 12.43
N ASN A 157 -9.99 13.34 11.53
CA ASN A 157 -9.58 14.75 11.43
C ASN A 157 -10.34 15.68 12.39
N GLN A 158 -10.60 15.18 13.60
CA GLN A 158 -11.24 15.89 14.69
C GLN A 158 -10.22 16.26 15.77
N SER A 159 -10.58 17.17 16.69
CA SER A 159 -9.82 17.33 17.93
C SER A 159 -9.87 16.04 18.76
N ALA A 160 -8.85 15.79 19.59
CA ALA A 160 -8.81 14.60 20.45
C ALA A 160 -10.06 14.45 21.35
N TYR A 161 -10.57 15.57 21.86
CA TYR A 161 -11.80 15.60 22.66
C TYR A 161 -13.03 15.22 21.81
N ASN A 162 -13.20 15.85 20.64
CA ASN A 162 -14.35 15.58 19.78
C ASN A 162 -14.33 14.15 19.25
N PHE A 163 -13.17 13.65 18.82
CA PHE A 163 -13.00 12.27 18.36
C PHE A 163 -13.45 11.25 19.40
N ARG A 164 -13.08 11.46 20.67
CA ARG A 164 -13.53 10.60 21.78
C ARG A 164 -15.00 10.76 22.12
N ALA A 165 -15.58 11.95 21.92
CA ALA A 165 -16.98 12.20 22.19
C ALA A 165 -17.91 11.84 21.02
N ASP A 166 -17.36 11.61 19.82
CA ASP A 166 -18.12 11.36 18.60
C ASP A 166 -18.90 10.02 18.72
N PRO A 167 -20.24 10.04 18.66
CA PRO A 167 -21.06 8.84 18.73
C PRO A 167 -20.74 7.82 17.63
N ALA A 168 -20.37 8.26 16.42
CA ALA A 168 -20.00 7.36 15.34
C ALA A 168 -18.68 6.64 15.64
N VAL A 169 -17.70 7.33 16.23
CA VAL A 169 -16.42 6.75 16.65
C VAL A 169 -16.63 5.76 17.80
N GLN A 170 -17.44 6.12 18.80
CA GLN A 170 -17.78 5.24 19.92
C GLN A 170 -18.50 3.98 19.46
N TYR A 171 -19.50 4.13 18.57
CA TYR A 171 -20.22 3.01 17.98
C TYR A 171 -19.29 2.11 17.16
N ALA A 172 -18.46 2.69 16.29
CA ALA A 172 -17.50 1.94 15.49
C ALA A 172 -16.52 1.17 16.39
N THR A 173 -15.98 1.81 17.42
CA THR A 173 -15.06 1.18 18.37
C THR A 173 -15.72 -0.01 19.08
N ALA A 174 -16.94 0.17 19.59
CA ALA A 174 -17.67 -0.88 20.29
C ALA A 174 -17.97 -2.09 19.36
N VAL A 175 -18.46 -1.83 18.15
CA VAL A 175 -18.76 -2.87 17.16
C VAL A 175 -17.49 -3.61 16.75
N LEU A 176 -16.43 -2.88 16.40
CA LEU A 176 -15.22 -3.47 15.84
C LEU A 176 -14.41 -4.23 16.90
N SER A 177 -14.22 -3.65 18.08
CA SER A 177 -13.54 -4.34 19.18
C SER A 177 -14.30 -5.59 19.64
N GLY A 178 -15.63 -5.57 19.62
CA GLY A 178 -16.46 -6.76 19.89
C GLY A 178 -16.27 -7.92 18.90
N ASN A 179 -15.64 -7.67 17.75
CA ASN A 179 -15.28 -8.69 16.75
C ASN A 179 -13.81 -9.16 16.84
N THR A 180 -13.08 -8.72 17.87
CA THR A 180 -11.71 -9.18 18.16
C THR A 180 -11.72 -10.37 19.12
N LEU A 181 -10.64 -11.13 19.18
CA LEU A 181 -10.47 -12.22 20.16
C LEU A 181 -10.41 -11.71 21.60
N TYR A 182 -9.84 -10.53 21.83
CA TYR A 182 -9.81 -9.89 23.14
C TYR A 182 -11.17 -9.34 23.58
N GLY A 183 -12.03 -9.01 22.62
CA GLY A 183 -13.40 -8.57 22.84
C GLY A 183 -13.56 -7.05 22.97
N ALA A 184 -14.77 -6.64 23.35
CA ALA A 184 -15.19 -5.24 23.35
C ALA A 184 -14.33 -4.36 24.28
N ARG A 185 -13.88 -3.22 23.77
CA ARG A 185 -13.03 -2.24 24.48
C ARG A 185 -13.55 -0.83 24.31
N TYR A 186 -13.19 0.02 25.28
CA TYR A 186 -13.33 1.45 25.14
C TYR A 186 -12.21 2.02 24.27
N LEU A 187 -12.50 3.17 23.64
CA LEU A 187 -11.48 3.95 22.95
C LEU A 187 -10.49 4.53 23.98
N PRO A 188 -9.18 4.19 23.91
CA PRO A 188 -8.15 4.75 24.77
C PRO A 188 -7.94 6.24 24.47
N SER A 189 -7.24 6.96 25.34
CA SER A 189 -6.91 8.36 25.02
C SER A 189 -5.88 8.39 23.88
N PRO A 190 -5.94 9.39 22.98
CA PRO A 190 -4.90 9.58 21.97
C PRO A 190 -3.50 9.66 22.58
N ALA A 191 -3.35 10.28 23.77
CA ALA A 191 -2.08 10.35 24.48
C ALA A 191 -1.55 8.97 24.91
N ASP A 192 -2.41 8.10 25.45
CA ASP A 192 -2.02 6.74 25.84
C ASP A 192 -1.62 5.92 24.61
N ALA A 193 -2.35 6.07 23.51
CA ALA A 193 -2.07 5.36 22.27
C ALA A 193 -0.75 5.80 21.62
N VAL A 194 -0.43 7.09 21.67
CA VAL A 194 0.86 7.63 21.25
C VAL A 194 1.98 7.02 22.10
N TYR A 195 1.83 7.05 23.43
CA TYR A 195 2.81 6.47 24.33
C TYR A 195 3.03 4.98 24.06
N ALA A 196 1.97 4.25 23.72
CA ALA A 196 2.02 2.82 23.42
C ALA A 196 2.65 2.48 22.06
N LEU A 197 2.28 3.23 21.00
CA LEU A 197 2.58 2.86 19.61
C LEU A 197 3.79 3.60 19.00
N GLN A 198 4.35 4.58 19.70
CA GLN A 198 5.58 5.27 19.29
C GLN A 198 6.86 4.72 19.95
N VAL A 199 6.77 3.76 20.88
CA VAL A 199 7.98 3.21 21.51
C VAL A 199 8.75 2.40 20.46
N PRO A 200 10.05 2.67 20.26
CA PRO A 200 10.91 1.90 19.35
C PRO A 200 11.15 0.46 19.83
#